data_AF-A0A3S4K6Z2-F1
#
_entry.id   AF-A0A3S4K6Z2-F1
#
_cell.length_a   1.000
_cell.length_b   1.000
_cell.length_c   1.000
_cell.angle_alpha   90.00
_cell.angle_beta   90.00
_cell.angle_gamma   90.00
#
_symmetry.space_group_name_H-M   'P 1'
#
loop_
_entity.id
_entity.type
_entity.pdbx_description
1 polymer ?
#
loop_
_entity_poly.entity_id
_entity_poly.type
_entity_poly.pdbx_seq_one_letter_code
_entity_poly.pdbx_strand_id
1 'polypeptide(L)'
;MSLLFFTDITCGYCHKLHEEMKDYNALGITVRYLAFPRQGLESQAEQDMKSIWCAKDKNKAFDDAMAGKGVKPASCDVNIADHYALGVQLGVSGNASHCIE
;
A
#
# COMPACT_ATOMS: atom_id res chain seq x y z
N MET A 1 2.90 18.19 7.09
CA MET A 1 3.93 17.18 6.74
C MET A 1 3.24 16.07 5.97
N SER A 2 3.73 15.67 4.79
CA SER A 2 3.18 14.54 4.04
C SER A 2 4.28 13.50 3.84
N LEU A 3 3.98 12.23 4.08
CA LEU A 3 4.91 11.13 3.91
C LEU A 3 4.34 10.14 2.91
N LEU A 4 5.14 9.79 1.90
CA LEU A 4 4.84 8.73 0.96
C LEU A 4 5.40 7.40 1.48
N PHE A 5 4.59 6.36 1.51
CA PHE A 5 4.96 5.03 1.98
C PHE A 5 4.69 3.98 0.90
N PHE A 6 5.70 3.16 0.61
CA PHE A 6 5.53 1.91 -0.12
C PHE A 6 5.02 0.83 0.84
N THR A 7 3.88 0.23 0.51
CA THR A 7 3.20 -0.74 1.37
C THR A 7 2.87 -2.03 0.65
N ASP A 8 2.81 -3.11 1.41
CA ASP A 8 2.43 -4.44 0.96
C ASP A 8 1.42 -5.01 1.97
N ILE A 9 0.24 -5.41 1.49
CA ILE A 9 -0.84 -5.96 2.33
C ILE A 9 -0.50 -7.31 2.97
N THR A 10 0.61 -7.94 2.56
CA THR A 10 1.11 -9.19 3.14
C THR A 10 2.22 -8.95 4.17
N CYS A 11 2.58 -7.69 4.44
CA CYS A 11 3.68 -7.34 5.34
C CYS A 11 3.18 -7.04 6.75
N GLY A 12 3.59 -7.86 7.73
CA GLY A 12 3.20 -7.66 9.15
C GLY A 12 3.51 -6.26 9.71
N TYR A 13 4.62 -5.64 9.29
CA TYR A 13 4.94 -4.26 9.71
C TYR A 13 4.01 -3.22 9.08
N CYS A 14 3.58 -3.44 7.84
CA CYS A 14 2.61 -2.56 7.19
C CYS A 14 1.26 -2.59 7.93
N HIS A 15 0.83 -3.76 8.42
CA HIS A 15 -0.38 -3.87 9.26
C HIS A 15 -0.26 -3.00 10.51
N LYS A 16 0.84 -3.13 11.26
CA LYS A 16 1.08 -2.33 12.46
C LYS A 16 1.06 -0.82 12.18
N LEU A 17 1.73 -0.39 11.10
CA LEU A 17 1.74 1.02 10.72
C LEU A 17 0.33 1.54 10.40
N HIS A 18 -0.49 0.73 9.72
CA HIS A 18 -1.86 1.09 9.38
C HIS A 18 -2.78 1.14 10.62
N GLU A 19 -2.56 0.27 11.61
CA GLU A 19 -3.27 0.32 12.90
C GLU A 19 -3.02 1.65 13.64
N GLU A 20 -1.80 2.19 13.54
CA GLU A 20 -1.37 3.46 14.14
C GLU A 20 -1.76 4.70 13.30
N MET A 21 -2.45 4.53 12.16
CA MET A 21 -2.77 5.63 11.23
C MET A 21 -3.49 6.82 11.88
N LYS A 22 -4.33 6.56 12.88
CA LYS A 22 -5.04 7.62 13.63
C LYS A 22 -4.09 8.52 14.39
N ASP A 23 -3.03 7.95 14.97
CA ASP A 23 -2.04 8.69 15.75
C ASP A 23 -1.17 9.55 14.82
N TYR A 24 -0.76 9.02 13.66
CA TYR A 24 -0.08 9.81 12.63
C TYR A 24 -0.93 11.01 12.18
N ASN A 25 -2.21 10.77 11.88
CA ASN A 25 -3.12 11.84 11.46
C ASN A 25 -3.36 12.88 12.58
N ALA A 26 -3.45 12.44 13.84
CA ALA A 26 -3.60 13.33 15.00
C ALA A 26 -2.37 14.23 15.22
N LEU A 27 -1.18 13.76 14.84
CA LEU A 27 0.06 14.53 14.80
C LEU A 27 0.16 15.47 13.58
N GLY A 28 -0.86 15.51 12.72
CA GLY A 28 -0.87 16.34 11.50
C GLY A 28 -0.02 15.79 10.36
N ILE A 29 0.32 14.49 10.41
CA ILE A 29 1.09 13.80 9.38
C ILE A 29 0.12 13.16 8.40
N THR A 30 0.20 13.53 7.12
CA THR A 30 -0.57 12.89 6.05
C THR A 30 0.23 11.72 5.48
N VAL A 31 -0.29 10.51 5.61
CA VAL A 31 0.31 9.31 5.01
C VAL A 31 -0.31 9.03 3.65
N ARG A 32 0.53 8.79 2.63
CA ARG A 32 0.12 8.42 1.28
C ARG A 32 0.72 7.06 0.93
N TYR A 33 -0.09 6.12 0.46
CA TYR A 33 0.37 4.79 0.11
C TYR A 33 0.60 4.61 -1.39
N LEU A 34 1.66 3.88 -1.73
CA LEU A 34 1.89 3.26 -3.03
C LEU A 34 2.07 1.75 -2.83
N ALA A 35 1.48 0.98 -3.74
CA ALA A 35 1.57 -0.48 -3.69
C ALA A 35 2.97 -0.95 -4.10
N PHE A 36 3.58 -1.81 -3.28
CA PHE A 36 4.89 -2.39 -3.54
C PHE A 36 4.87 -3.90 -3.21
N PRO A 37 4.44 -4.76 -4.14
CA PRO A 37 4.38 -6.20 -3.88
C PRO A 37 5.81 -6.74 -3.76
N ARG A 38 6.23 -7.11 -2.55
CA ARG A 38 7.60 -7.61 -2.30
C ARG A 38 7.88 -8.93 -3.00
N GLN A 39 6.82 -9.69 -3.30
CA GLN A 39 6.86 -10.95 -4.02
C GLN A 39 6.89 -10.76 -5.56
N GLY A 40 6.93 -9.50 -6.03
CA GLY A 40 6.96 -9.15 -7.45
C GLY A 40 5.57 -8.99 -8.09
N LEU A 41 5.57 -8.62 -9.37
CA LEU A 41 4.37 -8.23 -10.12
C LEU A 41 3.46 -9.40 -10.52
N GLU A 42 3.95 -10.64 -10.45
CA GLU A 42 3.16 -11.83 -10.76
C GLU A 42 2.55 -12.47 -9.50
N SER A 43 2.70 -11.83 -8.34
CA SER A 43 2.25 -12.36 -7.06
C SER A 43 0.77 -12.11 -6.80
N GLN A 44 0.15 -12.94 -5.95
CA GLN A 44 -1.22 -12.71 -5.48
C GLN A 44 -1.36 -11.34 -4.78
N ALA A 45 -0.31 -10.88 -4.10
CA ALA A 45 -0.28 -9.57 -3.46
C ALA A 45 -0.44 -8.43 -4.46
N GLU A 46 0.14 -8.54 -5.67
CA GLU A 46 -0.08 -7.56 -6.73
C GLU A 46 -1.54 -7.52 -7.16
N GLN A 47 -2.16 -8.68 -7.40
CA GLN A 47 -3.54 -8.77 -7.89
C GLN A 47 -4.54 -8.22 -6.87
N ASP A 48 -4.32 -8.53 -5.59
CA ASP A 48 -5.13 -8.05 -4.49
C ASP A 48 -4.95 -6.54 -4.31
N MET A 49 -3.71 -6.03 -4.34
CA MET A 49 -3.46 -4.59 -4.28
C MET A 49 -4.01 -3.84 -5.49
N LYS A 50 -3.96 -4.41 -6.69
CA LYS A 50 -4.59 -3.84 -7.88
C LYS A 50 -6.09 -3.69 -7.68
N SER A 51 -6.74 -4.71 -7.14
CA SER A 51 -8.16 -4.67 -6.82
C SER A 51 -8.48 -3.59 -5.77
N ILE A 52 -7.65 -3.43 -4.74
CA ILE A 52 -7.79 -2.34 -3.76
C ILE A 52 -7.66 -0.96 -4.42
N TRP A 53 -6.65 -0.77 -5.26
CA TRP A 53 -6.42 0.51 -5.95
C TRP A 53 -7.47 0.83 -7.01
N CYS A 54 -8.18 -0.18 -7.49
CA CYS A 54 -9.32 -0.06 -8.39
C CYS A 54 -10.67 0.01 -7.67
N ALA A 55 -10.71 -0.10 -6.35
CA ALA A 55 -11.94 0.04 -5.59
C ALA A 55 -12.50 1.46 -5.69
N LYS A 56 -13.83 1.57 -5.66
CA LYS A 56 -14.54 2.86 -5.62
C LYS A 56 -14.11 3.70 -4.40
N ASP A 57 -13.89 3.03 -3.27
CA ASP A 57 -13.36 3.61 -2.05
C ASP A 57 -12.07 2.86 -1.69
N LYS A 58 -10.94 3.42 -2.10
CA LYS A 58 -9.61 2.83 -1.92
C LYS A 58 -9.23 2.75 -0.44
N ASN A 59 -9.57 3.78 0.33
CA ASN A 59 -9.29 3.84 1.76
C ASN A 59 -10.01 2.69 2.47
N LYS A 60 -11.32 2.54 2.24
CA LYS A 60 -12.09 1.45 2.83
C LYS A 60 -11.59 0.08 2.38
N ALA A 61 -11.27 -0.09 1.10
CA ALA A 61 -10.77 -1.36 0.58
C ALA A 61 -9.41 -1.74 1.18
N PHE A 62 -8.54 -0.76 1.38
CA PHE A 62 -7.26 -0.96 2.05
C PHE A 62 -7.44 -1.25 3.53
N ASP A 63 -8.30 -0.51 4.25
CA ASP A 63 -8.64 -0.77 5.65
C ASP A 63 -9.17 -2.19 5.84
N ASP A 64 -10.08 -2.63 4.97
CA ASP A 64 -10.65 -3.97 5.01
C ASP A 64 -9.57 -5.05 4.77
N ALA A 65 -8.69 -4.85 3.78
CA ALA A 65 -7.56 -5.77 3.51
C ALA A 65 -6.58 -5.85 4.68
N MET A 66 -6.21 -4.71 5.26
CA MET A 66 -5.29 -4.64 6.42
C MET A 66 -5.93 -5.20 7.70
N ALA A 67 -7.26 -5.19 7.80
CA ALA A 67 -8.01 -5.87 8.86
C ALA A 67 -8.18 -7.38 8.62
N GLY A 68 -7.55 -7.94 7.58
CA GLY A 68 -7.64 -9.37 7.23
C GLY A 68 -8.96 -9.77 6.57
N LYS A 69 -9.77 -8.81 6.12
CA LYS A 69 -10.97 -9.11 5.31
C LYS A 69 -10.53 -9.33 3.86
N GLY A 70 -11.25 -10.20 3.16
CA GLY A 70 -10.97 -10.50 1.76
C GLY A 70 -11.10 -9.27 0.86
N VAL A 71 -10.22 -9.18 -0.13
CA VAL A 71 -10.27 -8.14 -1.16
C VAL A 71 -11.34 -8.48 -2.19
N LYS A 72 -12.19 -7.50 -2.53
CA LYS A 72 -13.14 -7.66 -3.62
C LYS A 72 -12.44 -7.44 -4.95
N PRO A 73 -12.52 -8.38 -5.90
CA PRO A 73 -11.94 -8.21 -7.22
C PRO A 73 -12.46 -6.94 -7.90
N ALA A 74 -11.55 -6.10 -8.37
CA ALA A 74 -11.87 -4.90 -9.14
C ALA A 74 -10.80 -4.68 -10.21
N SER A 75 -11.20 -4.10 -11.34
CA SER A 75 -10.30 -3.81 -12.45
C SER A 75 -10.50 -2.38 -12.91
N CYS A 76 -9.40 -1.72 -13.25
CA CYS A 76 -9.30 -0.35 -13.71
C CYS A 76 -7.94 -0.13 -14.38
N ASP A 77 -7.70 1.07 -14.89
CA ASP A 77 -6.47 1.44 -15.61
C ASP A 77 -5.26 1.67 -14.69
N VAL A 78 -5.40 1.49 -13.37
CA VAL A 78 -4.26 1.63 -12.44
C VAL A 78 -3.26 0.49 -12.69
N ASN A 79 -2.01 0.88 -12.89
CA ASN A 79 -0.89 -0.03 -13.12
C ASN A 79 0.02 -0.09 -11.88
N ILE A 80 -0.03 -1.22 -11.16
CA ILE A 80 0.81 -1.43 -9.97
C ILE A 80 2.30 -1.56 -10.35
N ALA A 81 2.60 -1.93 -11.59
CA ALA A 81 3.98 -1.99 -12.08
C ALA A 81 4.67 -0.63 -12.03
N ASP A 82 3.94 0.48 -12.23
CA ASP A 82 4.49 1.83 -12.16
C ASP A 82 4.87 2.20 -10.72
N HIS A 83 4.04 1.80 -9.74
CA HIS A 83 4.36 2.00 -8.33
C HIS A 83 5.58 1.19 -7.90
N TYR A 84 5.64 -0.07 -8.34
CA TYR A 84 6.77 -0.95 -8.06
C TYR A 84 8.07 -0.42 -8.70
N ALA A 85 8.02 -0.03 -9.98
CA ALA A 85 9.17 0.53 -10.68
C ALA A 85 9.68 1.81 -10.02
N LEU A 86 8.77 2.70 -9.59
CA LEU A 86 9.13 3.89 -8.83
C LEU A 86 9.82 3.52 -7.51
N GLY A 87 9.28 2.57 -6.76
CA GLY A 87 9.91 2.08 -5.52
C GLY A 87 11.31 1.53 -5.76
N VAL A 88 11.51 0.74 -6.82
CA VAL A 88 12.84 0.22 -7.21
C VAL A 88 13.81 1.34 -7.57
N GLN A 89 13.37 2.34 -8.35
CA GLN A 89 14.20 3.50 -8.70
C GLN A 89 14.64 4.31 -7.49
N LEU A 90 13.80 4.36 -6.45
CA LEU A 90 14.05 5.03 -5.19
C LEU A 90 14.87 4.18 -4.20
N GLY A 91 15.26 2.96 -4.59
CA GLY A 91 16.04 2.06 -3.74
C GLY A 91 15.23 1.38 -2.64
N VAL A 92 13.90 1.29 -2.77
CA VAL A 92 13.06 0.53 -1.84
C VAL A 92 13.34 -0.96 -2.02
N SER A 93 13.89 -1.60 -0.99
CA SER A 93 14.17 -3.04 -1.00
C SER A 93 13.56 -3.73 0.20
N GLY A 94 12.73 -4.74 -0.05
CA GLY A 94 12.49 -5.85 0.87
C GLY A 94 11.47 -5.62 1.99
N ASN A 95 11.45 -4.49 2.70
CA ASN A 95 10.51 -4.25 3.80
C ASN A 95 10.34 -2.76 4.04
N ALA A 96 9.23 -2.41 4.71
CA ALA A 96 8.80 -1.07 5.10
C ALA A 96 9.94 -0.06 5.27
N SER A 97 9.69 1.18 4.82
CA SER A 97 10.47 2.41 5.04
C SER A 97 11.22 2.89 3.81
N HIS A 98 10.50 3.54 2.89
CA HIS A 98 11.06 4.75 2.31
C HIS A 98 10.00 5.83 2.46
N CYS A 99 10.12 6.62 3.53
CA CYS A 99 9.50 7.93 3.61
C CYS A 99 10.25 8.81 2.63
N ILE A 100 9.61 9.18 1.52
CA ILE A 100 10.11 10.30 0.73
C ILE A 100 9.38 11.53 1.26
N GLU A 101 10.16 12.44 1.84
CA GLU A 101 9.74 13.82 2.12
C GLU A 101 9.61 14.63 0.83
#